data_AF-A0A7K5UJJ6-F1
#
_entry.id   AF-A0A7K5UJJ6-F1
#
_cell.length_a   1.000
_cell.length_b   1.000
_cell.length_c   1.000
_cell.angle_alpha   90.00
_cell.angle_beta   90.00
_cell.angle_gamma   90.00
#
_symmetry.space_group_name_H-M   'P 1'
#
loop_
_entity.id
_entity.type
_entity.pdbx_description
1 polymer ?
#
loop_
_entity_poly.entity_id
_entity_poly.type
_entity_poly.pdbx_seq_one_letter_code
_entity_poly.pdbx_strand_id
1 'polypeptide(L)'
;PLRRLRRFAFYCQVLLQVLIILTGNYNFFNALTIVLAFSLLDEEHVGRWLGRPKKRQGSAWPPSLGSVLATLLELSTYGLLLYWTVQYFGLEVNWDKKLLDSKVAFTYHEFMTWLRTVTLPLVGVAFLSLSWEILVAVYRCACVRGCFWKLWATLQGAIMATATVSLFAVSLVPFTYIDHESNGKLWPGIHQMFGAVERFQVVNSYGLFRRMTGVGGRPEVVLEGSYDGHSWTEIEFMYKPGNVSVAPAVVAPHQPRLDWQLWFAALGHHHGSPWFTALVLRLLQGQRDVIRLLQVDESRYPFSARPPTFLRAQLFKYWFTGPSEGSPGPAPWWRRQHVQEFFPTVSLGDPTLESLLSQHGLK
;
A
#
# COMPACT_ATOMS: atom_id res chain seq x y z
N PRO A 1 -4.79 26.19 4.78
CA PRO A 1 -3.55 25.86 4.03
C PRO A 1 -3.29 26.81 2.84
N LEU A 2 -2.04 27.19 2.59
CA LEU A 2 -1.66 28.04 1.45
C LEU A 2 -1.97 27.35 0.12
N ARG A 3 -2.59 28.09 -0.81
CA ARG A 3 -3.06 27.59 -2.11
C ARG A 3 -1.94 26.95 -2.95
N ARG A 4 -0.74 27.53 -2.93
CA ARG A 4 0.41 27.04 -3.71
C ARG A 4 0.97 25.73 -3.15
N LEU A 5 1.12 25.63 -1.83
CA LEU A 5 1.53 24.39 -1.16
C LEU A 5 0.55 23.24 -1.43
N ARG A 6 -0.77 23.49 -1.44
CA ARG A 6 -1.78 22.48 -1.81
C ARG A 6 -1.57 21.94 -3.24
N ARG A 7 -1.27 22.82 -4.19
CA ARG A 7 -0.99 22.42 -5.58
C ARG A 7 0.31 21.66 -5.72
N PHE A 8 1.36 22.12 -5.05
CA PHE A 8 2.62 21.39 -4.99
C PHE A 8 2.40 19.97 -4.48
N ALA A 9 1.71 19.82 -3.34
CA ALA A 9 1.35 18.51 -2.80
C ALA A 9 0.53 17.65 -3.77
N PHE A 10 -0.46 18.24 -4.47
CA PHE A 10 -1.23 17.54 -5.51
C PHE A 10 -0.31 16.99 -6.61
N TYR A 11 0.51 17.83 -7.23
CA TYR A 11 1.35 17.41 -8.35
C TYR A 11 2.42 16.41 -7.93
N CYS A 12 3.05 16.59 -6.78
CA CYS A 12 4.00 15.62 -6.23
C CYS A 12 3.32 14.26 -5.97
N GLN A 13 2.13 14.27 -5.37
CA GLN A 13 1.39 13.04 -5.12
C GLN A 13 0.99 12.34 -6.42
N VAL A 14 0.44 13.08 -7.40
CA VAL A 14 0.07 12.51 -8.70
C VAL A 14 1.30 11.95 -9.43
N LEU A 15 2.41 12.69 -9.45
CA LEU A 15 3.67 12.22 -10.05
C LEU A 15 4.13 10.92 -9.38
N LEU A 16 4.15 10.87 -8.05
CA LEU A 16 4.51 9.67 -7.30
C LEU A 16 3.58 8.49 -7.66
N GLN A 17 2.27 8.70 -7.66
CA GLN A 17 1.31 7.64 -8.00
C GLN A 17 1.49 7.16 -9.45
N VAL A 18 1.74 8.05 -10.40
CA VAL A 18 2.04 7.69 -11.80
C VAL A 18 3.34 6.88 -11.91
N LEU A 19 4.41 7.29 -11.22
CA LEU A 19 5.66 6.52 -11.20
C LEU A 19 5.46 5.13 -10.60
N ILE A 20 4.64 5.01 -9.54
CA ILE A 20 4.31 3.70 -8.95
C ILE A 20 3.48 2.85 -9.92
N ILE A 21 2.54 3.44 -10.66
CA ILE A 21 1.77 2.73 -11.70
C ILE A 21 2.71 2.19 -12.78
N LEU A 22 3.64 3.03 -13.26
CA LEU A 22 4.57 2.68 -14.33
C LEU A 22 5.59 1.61 -13.92
N THR A 23 6.01 1.60 -12.64
CA THR A 23 7.11 0.72 -12.18
C THR A 23 6.65 -0.52 -11.42
N GLY A 24 5.55 -0.43 -10.66
CA GLY A 24 5.14 -1.50 -9.74
C GLY A 24 3.95 -2.33 -10.19
N ASN A 25 3.31 -2.01 -11.32
CA ASN A 25 2.08 -2.65 -11.80
C ASN A 25 1.06 -2.85 -10.66
N TYR A 26 0.97 -1.83 -9.79
CA TYR A 26 0.06 -1.82 -8.67
C TYR A 26 -1.36 -1.65 -9.18
N ASN A 27 -2.29 -2.25 -8.44
CA ASN A 27 -3.72 -2.23 -8.70
C ASN A 27 -4.33 -0.81 -8.73
N PHE A 28 -5.65 -0.67 -8.86
CA PHE A 28 -6.41 0.59 -8.89
C PHE A 28 -6.21 1.54 -7.68
N PHE A 29 -5.50 1.13 -6.63
CA PHE A 29 -5.26 1.96 -5.44
C PHE A 29 -4.55 3.28 -5.77
N ASN A 30 -3.60 3.28 -6.71
CA ASN A 30 -2.93 4.51 -7.14
C ASN A 30 -3.90 5.46 -7.83
N ALA A 31 -4.83 4.92 -8.64
CA ALA A 31 -5.88 5.71 -9.27
C ALA A 31 -6.85 6.29 -8.24
N LEU A 32 -7.26 5.51 -7.23
CA LEU A 32 -8.09 6.02 -6.12
C LEU A 32 -7.38 7.15 -5.36
N THR A 33 -6.08 6.98 -5.08
CA THR A 33 -5.27 8.01 -4.43
C THR A 33 -5.20 9.29 -5.27
N ILE A 34 -5.03 9.15 -6.59
CA ILE A 34 -5.05 10.29 -7.53
C ILE A 34 -6.40 11.00 -7.45
N VAL A 35 -7.52 10.27 -7.53
CA VAL A 35 -8.88 10.82 -7.42
C VAL A 35 -9.07 11.59 -6.11
N LEU A 36 -8.65 11.03 -4.99
CA LEU A 36 -8.73 11.72 -3.69
C LEU A 36 -7.85 12.98 -3.64
N ALA A 37 -6.68 12.96 -4.29
CA ALA A 37 -5.80 14.12 -4.35
C ALA A 37 -6.45 15.32 -5.06
N PHE A 38 -7.42 15.12 -5.97
CA PHE A 38 -8.15 16.24 -6.60
C PHE A 38 -8.84 17.16 -5.59
N SER A 39 -9.16 16.69 -4.38
CA SER A 39 -9.67 17.54 -3.28
C SER A 39 -8.70 18.66 -2.87
N LEU A 40 -7.41 18.52 -3.19
CA LEU A 40 -6.39 19.56 -2.95
C LEU A 40 -6.48 20.71 -3.97
N LEU A 41 -7.12 20.51 -5.12
CA LEU A 41 -7.30 21.54 -6.13
C LEU A 41 -8.47 22.46 -5.79
N ASP A 42 -8.35 23.71 -6.19
CA ASP A 42 -9.40 24.72 -6.04
C ASP A 42 -10.17 24.93 -7.35
N GLU A 43 -11.41 25.41 -7.26
CA GLU A 43 -12.32 25.59 -8.41
C GLU A 43 -11.71 26.45 -9.52
N GLU A 44 -10.92 27.47 -9.17
CA GLU A 44 -10.21 28.31 -10.16
C GLU A 44 -9.11 27.55 -10.92
N HIS A 45 -8.51 26.52 -10.33
CA HIS A 45 -7.52 25.69 -11.01
C HIS A 45 -8.19 24.68 -11.93
N VAL A 46 -9.21 23.99 -11.42
CA VAL A 46 -10.00 23.05 -12.22
C VAL A 46 -10.70 23.77 -13.38
N GLY A 47 -11.25 24.96 -13.11
CA GLY A 47 -11.88 25.81 -14.12
C GLY A 47 -10.93 26.21 -15.25
N ARG A 48 -9.64 26.40 -14.96
CA ARG A 48 -8.63 26.67 -16.01
C ARG A 48 -8.38 25.46 -16.90
N TRP A 49 -8.37 24.25 -16.35
CA TRP A 49 -8.25 23.03 -17.16
C TRP A 49 -9.47 22.84 -18.06
N LEU A 50 -10.65 23.25 -17.59
CA LEU A 50 -11.91 23.26 -18.34
C LEU A 50 -12.04 24.46 -19.30
N GLY A 51 -10.99 25.24 -19.52
CA GLY A 51 -10.99 26.37 -20.47
C GLY A 51 -11.75 27.62 -20.00
N ARG A 52 -12.13 27.73 -18.72
CA ARG A 52 -12.80 28.94 -18.21
C ARG A 52 -11.83 30.13 -18.17
N PRO A 53 -12.27 31.32 -18.61
CA PRO A 53 -11.42 32.50 -18.64
C PRO A 53 -10.98 32.90 -17.22
N LYS A 54 -9.71 33.27 -17.08
CA LYS A 54 -9.13 33.72 -15.80
C LYS A 54 -9.81 35.02 -15.37
N LYS A 55 -10.46 35.03 -14.20
CA LYS A 55 -10.82 36.30 -13.55
C LYS A 55 -9.54 37.11 -13.33
N ARG A 56 -9.42 38.26 -13.97
CA ARG A 56 -8.33 39.23 -13.72
C ARG A 56 -8.51 39.73 -12.28
N GLN A 57 -7.76 39.17 -11.34
CA GLN A 57 -7.54 39.82 -10.06
C GLN A 57 -6.48 40.91 -10.25
N GLY A 58 -6.85 42.15 -9.94
CA GLY A 58 -5.90 43.26 -9.90
C GLY A 58 -4.84 42.98 -8.84
N SER A 59 -3.59 42.92 -9.27
CA SER A 59 -2.43 42.88 -8.38
C SER A 59 -2.26 44.28 -7.80
N ALA A 60 -2.82 44.54 -6.62
CA ALA A 60 -2.58 45.78 -5.91
C ALA A 60 -1.12 45.81 -5.43
N TRP A 61 -0.34 46.75 -5.95
CA TRP A 61 0.95 47.11 -5.38
C TRP A 61 0.75 48.25 -4.38
N PRO A 62 1.38 48.20 -3.20
CA PRO A 62 2.31 47.16 -2.70
C PRO A 62 1.59 45.87 -2.22
N PRO A 63 2.29 44.71 -2.22
CA PRO A 63 1.73 43.48 -1.68
C PRO A 63 1.41 43.63 -0.19
N SER A 64 0.30 43.04 0.26
CA SER A 64 -0.06 43.04 1.67
C SER A 64 0.98 42.28 2.50
N LEU A 65 1.20 42.69 3.75
CA LEU A 65 2.07 42.00 4.71
C LEU A 65 1.76 40.50 4.78
N GLY A 66 0.47 40.14 4.75
CA GLY A 66 0.03 38.75 4.72
C GLY A 66 0.48 37.98 3.47
N SER A 67 0.53 38.62 2.30
CA SER A 67 1.05 38.02 1.06
C SER A 67 2.56 37.79 1.13
N VAL A 68 3.30 38.72 1.72
CA VAL A 68 4.75 38.58 1.92
C VAL A 68 5.04 37.43 2.88
N LEU A 69 4.38 37.41 4.04
CA LEU A 69 4.51 36.34 5.03
C LEU A 69 4.13 34.97 4.46
N ALA A 70 3.06 34.89 3.66
CA ALA A 70 2.67 33.66 2.99
C ALA A 70 3.73 33.16 1.99
N THR A 71 4.37 34.07 1.26
CA THR A 71 5.45 33.73 0.31
C THR A 71 6.71 33.28 1.03
N LEU A 72 7.08 33.95 2.13
CA LEU A 72 8.21 33.52 2.96
C LEU A 72 7.96 32.13 3.57
N LEU A 73 6.75 31.89 4.09
CA LEU A 73 6.38 30.58 4.63
C LEU A 73 6.45 29.49 3.55
N GLU A 74 5.99 29.78 2.33
CA GLU A 74 6.08 28.88 1.19
C GLU A 74 7.55 28.52 0.86
N LEU A 75 8.41 29.53 0.68
CA LEU A 75 9.82 29.32 0.36
C LEU A 75 10.55 28.56 1.46
N SER A 76 10.30 28.90 2.73
CA SER A 76 10.85 28.19 3.88
C SER A 76 10.39 26.73 3.90
N THR A 77 9.12 26.46 3.56
CA THR A 77 8.61 25.08 3.49
C THR A 77 9.35 24.27 2.43
N TYR A 78 9.53 24.81 1.22
CA TYR A 78 10.27 24.13 0.16
C TYR A 78 11.75 23.95 0.52
N GLY A 79 12.38 24.97 1.09
CA GLY A 79 13.77 24.93 1.52
C GLY A 79 14.02 23.88 2.59
N LEU A 80 13.16 23.82 3.61
CA LEU A 80 13.24 22.80 4.67
C LEU A 80 12.98 21.39 4.13
N LEU A 81 11.98 21.23 3.26
CA LEU A 81 11.67 19.94 2.64
C LEU A 81 12.87 19.42 1.83
N LEU A 82 13.47 20.27 0.99
CA LEU A 82 14.67 19.92 0.23
C LEU A 82 15.85 19.61 1.14
N TYR A 83 16.13 20.46 2.12
CA TYR A 83 17.22 20.28 3.07
C TYR A 83 17.11 18.93 3.80
N TRP A 84 15.95 18.63 4.39
CA TRP A 84 15.75 17.38 5.12
C TRP A 84 15.73 16.16 4.20
N THR A 85 15.26 16.31 2.96
CA THR A 85 15.32 15.23 1.97
C THR A 85 16.76 14.89 1.62
N VAL A 86 17.61 15.90 1.38
CA VAL A 86 19.05 15.70 1.13
C VAL A 86 19.74 15.05 2.35
N GLN A 87 19.47 15.56 3.55
CA GLN A 87 20.09 15.06 4.78
C GLN A 87 19.68 13.62 5.11
N TYR A 88 18.38 13.31 5.16
CA TYR A 88 17.90 12.01 5.63
C TYR A 88 17.93 10.91 4.57
N PHE A 89 17.93 11.26 3.28
CA PHE A 89 18.02 10.29 2.17
C PHE A 89 19.36 10.31 1.46
N GLY A 90 20.37 10.97 2.04
CA GLY A 90 21.77 10.94 1.60
C GLY A 90 21.90 11.12 0.10
N LEU A 91 21.20 12.12 -0.45
CA LEU A 91 21.12 12.34 -1.89
C LEU A 91 22.44 12.91 -2.40
N GLU A 92 23.16 12.10 -3.16
CA GLU A 92 24.45 12.44 -3.75
C GLU A 92 24.34 12.33 -5.28
N VAL A 93 24.81 13.36 -5.99
CA VAL A 93 24.85 13.34 -7.45
C VAL A 93 26.20 12.79 -7.88
N ASN A 94 26.20 11.57 -8.41
CA ASN A 94 27.38 10.96 -9.00
C ASN A 94 27.53 11.46 -10.45
N TRP A 95 28.28 12.55 -10.63
CA TRP A 95 28.46 13.20 -11.93
C TRP A 95 29.14 12.30 -12.97
N ASP A 96 30.04 11.41 -12.54
CA ASP A 96 30.76 10.49 -13.43
C ASP A 96 29.82 9.46 -14.05
N LYS A 97 28.89 8.93 -13.25
CA LYS A 97 27.88 7.96 -13.72
C LYS A 97 26.60 8.63 -14.22
N LYS A 98 26.44 9.94 -14.03
CA LYS A 98 25.17 10.68 -14.21
C LYS A 98 24.00 10.02 -13.47
N LEU A 99 24.28 9.46 -12.30
CA LEU A 99 23.29 8.78 -11.45
C LEU A 99 23.05 9.60 -10.18
N LEU A 100 21.81 9.56 -9.70
CA LEU A 100 21.43 10.09 -8.41
C LEU A 100 21.46 8.93 -7.40
N ASP A 101 22.47 8.92 -6.54
CA ASP A 101 22.57 7.94 -5.46
C ASP A 101 21.75 8.45 -4.26
N SER A 102 21.03 7.54 -3.61
CA SER A 102 20.26 7.83 -2.40
C SER A 102 20.37 6.67 -1.44
N LYS A 103 20.66 6.98 -0.18
CA LYS A 103 20.75 6.01 0.92
C LYS A 103 20.07 6.59 2.15
N VAL A 104 19.34 5.75 2.88
CA VAL A 104 18.77 6.17 4.16
C VAL A 104 19.92 6.50 5.12
N ALA A 105 19.99 7.77 5.54
CA ALA A 105 21.10 8.32 6.32
C ALA A 105 20.84 8.30 7.84
N PHE A 106 19.87 7.51 8.28
CA PHE A 106 19.54 7.32 9.69
C PHE A 106 19.39 5.83 9.99
N THR A 107 19.72 5.46 11.22
CA THR A 107 19.59 4.10 11.73
C THR A 107 18.15 3.81 12.17
N TYR A 108 17.81 2.52 12.28
CA TYR A 108 16.52 2.11 12.85
C TYR A 108 16.33 2.67 14.27
N HIS A 109 17.39 2.71 15.09
CA HIS A 109 17.31 3.22 16.45
C HIS A 109 17.02 4.72 16.51
N GLU A 110 17.68 5.53 15.66
CA GLU A 110 17.41 6.96 15.54
C GLU A 110 15.98 7.23 15.08
N PHE A 111 15.50 6.48 14.09
CA PHE A 111 14.14 6.59 13.59
C PHE A 111 13.10 6.28 14.67
N MET A 112 13.27 5.19 15.42
CA MET A 112 12.36 4.82 16.51
C MET A 112 12.40 5.84 17.65
N THR A 113 13.58 6.35 17.99
CA THR A 113 13.75 7.41 19.01
C THR A 113 13.04 8.69 18.59
N TRP A 114 13.17 9.09 17.32
CA TRP A 114 12.46 10.23 16.75
C TRP A 114 10.94 10.03 16.80
N LEU A 115 10.44 8.87 16.37
CA LEU A 115 9.01 8.53 16.45
C LEU A 115 8.47 8.64 17.87
N ARG A 116 9.16 8.04 18.85
CA ARG A 116 8.80 8.14 20.28
C ARG A 116 8.73 9.59 20.75
N THR A 117 9.66 10.43 20.27
CA THR A 117 9.75 11.84 20.68
C THR A 117 8.62 12.67 20.08
N VAL A 118 8.23 12.41 18.84
CA VAL A 118 7.31 13.25 18.06
C VAL A 118 5.86 12.80 18.15
N THR A 119 5.59 11.52 18.42
CA THR A 119 4.23 10.95 18.38
C THR A 119 3.25 11.65 19.33
N LEU A 120 3.57 11.79 20.63
CA LEU A 120 2.67 12.45 21.58
C LEU A 120 2.57 13.97 21.37
N PRO A 121 3.66 14.72 21.08
CA PRO A 121 3.54 16.11 20.67
C PRO A 121 2.62 16.33 19.47
N LEU A 122 2.64 15.43 18.46
CA LEU A 122 1.71 15.51 17.32
C LEU A 122 0.25 15.32 17.77
N VAL A 123 -0.02 14.43 18.71
CA VAL A 123 -1.36 14.30 19.32
C VAL A 123 -1.76 15.62 19.99
N GLY A 124 -0.84 16.27 20.70
CA GLY A 124 -1.06 17.59 21.30
C GLY A 124 -1.40 18.67 20.27
N VAL A 125 -0.65 18.76 19.18
CA VAL A 125 -0.92 19.69 18.07
C VAL A 125 -2.29 19.42 17.45
N ALA A 126 -2.62 18.15 17.21
CA ALA A 126 -3.91 17.76 16.66
C ALA A 126 -5.08 18.10 17.61
N PHE A 127 -4.89 17.90 18.91
CA PHE A 127 -5.86 18.30 19.93
C PHE A 127 -6.08 19.82 19.97
N LEU A 128 -5.00 20.62 19.88
CA LEU A 128 -5.10 22.08 19.80
C LEU A 128 -5.84 22.52 18.54
N SER A 129 -5.55 21.90 17.39
CA SER A 129 -6.26 22.16 16.14
C SER A 129 -7.75 21.83 16.25
N LEU A 130 -8.10 20.67 16.81
CA LEU A 130 -9.49 20.27 17.02
C LEU A 130 -10.21 21.23 17.96
N SER A 131 -9.57 21.61 19.06
CA SER A 131 -10.11 22.55 20.03
C SER A 131 -10.41 23.91 19.38
N TRP A 132 -9.50 24.39 18.53
CA TRP A 132 -9.71 25.63 17.79
C TRP A 132 -10.92 25.57 16.85
N GLU A 133 -11.07 24.49 16.08
CA GLU A 133 -12.22 24.32 15.17
C GLU A 133 -13.54 24.24 15.95
N ILE A 134 -13.56 23.57 17.11
CA ILE A 134 -14.73 23.54 18.00
C ILE A 134 -15.05 24.94 18.52
N LEU A 135 -14.06 25.71 18.97
CA LEU A 135 -14.27 27.09 19.43
C LEU A 135 -14.83 27.99 18.32
N VAL A 136 -14.31 27.87 17.11
CA VAL A 136 -14.84 28.60 15.94
C VAL A 136 -16.27 28.18 15.63
N ALA A 137 -16.59 26.88 15.72
CA ALA A 137 -17.95 26.38 15.51
C ALA A 137 -18.93 26.90 16.57
N VAL A 138 -18.53 26.90 17.85
CA VAL A 138 -19.31 27.46 18.97
C VAL A 138 -19.56 28.96 18.75
N TYR A 139 -18.53 29.71 18.38
CA TYR A 139 -18.65 31.12 18.05
C TYR A 139 -19.65 31.36 16.90
N ARG A 140 -19.56 30.58 15.81
CA ARG A 140 -20.51 30.68 14.69
C ARG A 140 -21.94 30.39 15.11
N CYS A 141 -22.16 29.39 15.96
CA CYS A 141 -23.48 29.08 16.51
C CYS A 141 -24.03 30.26 17.34
N ALA A 142 -23.18 30.90 18.15
CA ALA A 142 -23.56 32.06 18.96
C ALA A 142 -23.95 33.29 18.11
N CYS A 143 -23.36 33.43 16.91
CA CYS A 143 -23.66 34.51 15.97
C CYS A 143 -24.95 34.32 15.15
N VAL A 144 -25.60 33.16 15.22
CA VAL A 144 -26.87 32.91 14.49
C VAL A 144 -27.98 33.79 15.06
N ARG A 145 -28.75 34.42 14.17
CA ARG A 145 -29.90 35.26 14.52
C ARG A 145 -31.17 34.43 14.72
N GLY A 146 -31.97 34.79 15.72
CA GLY A 146 -33.22 34.11 16.07
C GLY A 146 -33.02 32.97 17.07
N CYS A 147 -33.92 32.88 18.07
CA CYS A 147 -33.80 31.93 19.18
C CYS A 147 -33.86 30.47 18.70
N PHE A 148 -34.82 30.14 17.84
CA PHE A 148 -34.99 28.79 17.30
C PHE A 148 -33.77 28.32 16.50
N TRP A 149 -33.27 29.16 15.58
CA TRP A 149 -32.11 28.83 14.76
C TRP A 149 -30.82 28.75 15.56
N LYS A 150 -30.67 29.60 16.58
CA LYS A 150 -29.55 29.50 17.53
C LYS A 150 -29.61 28.18 18.29
N LEU A 151 -30.77 27.81 18.84
CA LEU A 151 -30.95 26.53 19.55
C LEU A 151 -30.63 25.34 18.63
N TRP A 152 -31.17 25.34 17.41
CA TRP A 152 -30.93 24.29 16.42
C TRP A 152 -29.45 24.19 16.04
N ALA A 153 -28.80 25.31 15.75
CA ALA A 153 -27.38 25.35 15.43
C ALA A 153 -26.53 24.87 16.61
N THR A 154 -26.86 25.24 17.85
CA THR A 154 -26.15 24.76 19.05
C THR A 154 -26.33 23.26 19.25
N LEU A 155 -27.53 22.71 19.02
CA LEU A 155 -27.78 21.27 19.12
C LEU A 155 -26.98 20.50 18.06
N GLN A 156 -27.06 20.94 16.80
CA GLN A 156 -26.28 20.33 15.71
C GLN A 156 -24.77 20.42 15.98
N GLY A 157 -24.29 21.59 16.41
CA GLY A 157 -22.90 21.82 16.77
C GLY A 157 -22.43 20.92 17.90
N ALA A 158 -23.25 20.75 18.95
CA ALA A 158 -22.95 19.85 20.06
C ALA A 158 -22.82 18.39 19.58
N ILE A 159 -23.79 17.90 18.80
CA ILE A 159 -23.76 16.51 18.27
C ILE A 159 -22.51 16.30 17.40
N MET A 160 -22.21 17.22 16.49
CA MET A 160 -21.04 17.11 15.61
C MET A 160 -19.72 17.23 16.37
N ALA A 161 -19.64 18.13 17.37
CA ALA A 161 -18.46 18.27 18.22
C ALA A 161 -18.22 16.98 19.02
N THR A 162 -19.26 16.42 19.65
CA THR A 162 -19.17 15.14 20.35
C THR A 162 -18.71 14.03 19.42
N ALA A 163 -19.32 13.89 18.24
CA ALA A 163 -18.91 12.88 17.26
C ALA A 163 -17.45 13.05 16.82
N THR A 164 -17.00 14.29 16.59
CA THR A 164 -15.63 14.59 16.15
C THR A 164 -14.62 14.31 17.27
N VAL A 165 -14.93 14.69 18.51
CA VAL A 165 -14.08 14.41 19.68
C VAL A 165 -14.00 12.91 19.95
N SER A 166 -15.13 12.19 19.87
CA SER A 166 -15.14 10.73 20.01
C SER A 166 -14.31 10.07 18.91
N LEU A 167 -14.48 10.49 17.65
CA LEU A 167 -13.71 9.98 16.52
C LEU A 167 -12.20 10.27 16.68
N PHE A 168 -11.85 11.48 17.10
CA PHE A 168 -10.48 11.86 17.40
C PHE A 168 -9.89 10.96 18.49
N ALA A 169 -10.60 10.79 19.61
CA ALA A 169 -10.16 9.96 20.73
C ALA A 169 -9.89 8.51 20.29
N VAL A 170 -10.86 7.87 19.62
CA VAL A 170 -10.67 6.48 19.16
C VAL A 170 -9.57 6.37 18.10
N SER A 171 -9.33 7.41 17.28
CA SER A 171 -8.25 7.43 16.29
C SER A 171 -6.84 7.49 16.90
N LEU A 172 -6.71 7.92 18.17
CA LEU A 172 -5.40 7.97 18.85
C LEU A 172 -4.79 6.58 19.01
N VAL A 173 -5.61 5.55 19.18
CA VAL A 173 -5.16 4.16 19.30
C VAL A 173 -4.44 3.70 18.01
N PRO A 174 -5.08 3.64 16.81
CA PRO A 174 -4.41 3.31 15.56
C PRO A 174 -3.24 4.24 15.22
N PHE A 175 -3.34 5.53 15.51
CA PHE A 175 -2.26 6.49 15.26
C PHE A 175 -1.00 6.20 16.09
N THR A 176 -1.16 5.91 17.37
CA THR A 176 -0.01 5.68 18.28
C THR A 176 0.59 4.28 18.17
N TYR A 177 -0.01 3.32 17.45
CA TYR A 177 0.60 2.00 17.17
C TYR A 177 1.94 2.06 16.42
N ILE A 178 2.29 3.23 15.87
CA ILE A 178 3.60 3.48 15.27
C ILE A 178 4.71 3.33 16.34
N ASP A 179 4.42 3.71 17.60
CA ASP A 179 5.30 3.57 18.75
C ASP A 179 4.55 2.94 19.94
N HIS A 180 4.86 1.68 20.25
CA HIS A 180 4.15 0.92 21.29
C HIS A 180 4.19 1.57 22.67
N GLU A 181 5.27 2.27 23.00
CA GLU A 181 5.38 2.94 24.29
C GLU A 181 4.41 4.13 24.39
N SER A 182 4.30 4.95 23.33
CA SER A 182 3.33 6.04 23.26
C SER A 182 1.89 5.53 23.30
N ASN A 183 1.60 4.40 22.65
CA ASN A 183 0.29 3.76 22.71
C ASN A 183 -0.10 3.30 24.12
N GLY A 184 0.85 2.73 24.86
CA GLY A 184 0.66 2.32 26.26
C GLY A 184 0.42 3.48 27.24
N LYS A 185 0.83 4.71 26.87
CA LYS A 185 0.60 5.92 27.67
C LYS A 185 -0.79 6.53 27.50
N LEU A 186 -1.57 6.07 26.52
CA LEU A 186 -2.94 6.56 26.34
C LEU A 186 -3.83 6.18 27.52
N TRP A 187 -4.79 7.04 27.84
CA TRP A 187 -5.77 6.78 28.89
C TRP A 187 -6.55 5.48 28.60
N PRO A 188 -6.67 4.53 29.56
CA PRO A 188 -7.33 3.25 29.34
C PRO A 188 -8.78 3.35 28.82
N GLY A 189 -9.50 4.42 29.16
CA GLY A 189 -10.85 4.68 28.61
C GLY A 189 -10.86 4.81 27.09
N ILE A 190 -9.80 5.36 26.50
CA ILE A 190 -9.66 5.49 25.04
C ILE A 190 -9.54 4.11 24.38
N HIS A 191 -8.77 3.19 24.99
CA HIS A 191 -8.65 1.81 24.52
C HIS A 191 -9.97 1.06 24.60
N GLN A 192 -10.73 1.25 25.68
CA GLN A 192 -12.07 0.66 25.82
C GLN A 192 -13.05 1.21 24.77
N MET A 193 -13.05 2.53 24.53
CA MET A 193 -13.87 3.15 23.50
C MET A 193 -13.52 2.64 22.11
N PHE A 194 -12.21 2.52 21.80
CA PHE A 194 -11.74 1.95 20.54
C PHE A 194 -12.22 0.50 20.38
N GLY A 195 -12.04 -0.35 21.38
CA GLY A 195 -12.49 -1.75 21.33
C GLY A 195 -14.01 -1.90 21.13
N ALA A 196 -14.81 -0.99 21.69
CA ALA A 196 -16.27 -1.00 21.49
C ALA A 196 -16.68 -0.69 20.03
N VAL A 197 -15.88 0.10 19.31
CA VAL A 197 -16.17 0.50 17.91
C VAL A 197 -15.36 -0.27 16.86
N GLU A 198 -14.37 -1.07 17.28
CA GLU A 198 -13.44 -1.78 16.40
C GLU A 198 -14.17 -2.70 15.40
N ARG A 199 -15.21 -3.40 15.83
CA ARG A 199 -16.03 -4.27 14.96
C ARG A 199 -16.69 -3.54 13.79
N PHE A 200 -16.90 -2.23 13.94
CA PHE A 200 -17.51 -1.39 12.92
C PHE A 200 -16.47 -0.74 12.00
N GLN A 201 -15.17 -0.93 12.28
CA GLN A 201 -14.06 -0.42 11.48
C GLN A 201 -14.15 1.11 11.26
N VAL A 202 -14.63 1.85 12.28
CA VAL A 202 -14.80 3.33 12.22
C VAL A 202 -13.45 4.04 12.12
N VAL A 203 -12.44 3.51 12.82
CA VAL A 203 -11.05 3.95 12.76
C VAL A 203 -10.15 2.72 12.68
N ASN A 204 -9.15 2.75 11.82
CA ASN A 204 -8.27 1.61 11.58
C ASN A 204 -6.84 2.06 11.36
N SER A 205 -5.90 1.18 11.64
CA SER A 205 -4.52 1.34 11.18
C SER A 205 -4.48 1.09 9.67
N TYR A 206 -4.36 2.16 8.89
CA TYR A 206 -4.24 2.04 7.43
C TYR A 206 -2.79 1.73 7.07
N GLY A 207 -2.51 0.46 6.78
CA GLY A 207 -1.20 0.00 6.31
C GLY A 207 -1.33 -1.35 5.63
N LEU A 208 -1.76 -1.35 4.36
CA LEU A 208 -1.94 -2.60 3.59
C LEU A 208 -0.64 -3.43 3.54
N PHE A 209 0.52 -2.76 3.54
CA PHE A 209 1.85 -3.39 3.55
C PHE A 209 2.79 -2.68 4.53
N ARG A 210 2.65 -2.96 5.84
CA ARG A 210 3.53 -2.39 6.88
C ARG A 210 5.00 -2.78 6.71
N ARG A 211 5.28 -3.89 6.02
CA ARG A 211 6.61 -4.29 5.57
C ARG A 211 6.53 -4.73 4.12
N MET A 212 7.21 -4.00 3.23
CA MET A 212 7.39 -4.44 1.86
C MET A 212 8.35 -5.64 1.84
N THR A 213 7.99 -6.68 1.10
CA THR A 213 8.83 -7.88 0.90
C THR A 213 9.65 -7.71 -0.38
N GLY A 214 10.69 -8.54 -0.58
CA GLY A 214 11.49 -8.52 -1.81
C GLY A 214 12.86 -7.84 -1.72
N VAL A 215 13.20 -7.18 -0.59
CA VAL A 215 14.54 -6.58 -0.37
C VAL A 215 15.67 -7.60 -0.51
N GLY A 216 15.38 -8.88 -0.20
CA GLY A 216 16.30 -10.02 -0.39
C GLY A 216 15.89 -10.96 -1.53
N GLY A 217 15.10 -10.50 -2.49
CA GLY A 217 14.49 -11.31 -3.54
C GLY A 217 13.02 -11.62 -3.28
N ARG A 218 12.22 -11.65 -4.35
CA ARG A 218 10.78 -11.93 -4.30
C ARG A 218 10.55 -13.43 -4.14
N PRO A 219 9.95 -13.90 -3.02
CA PRO A 219 9.64 -15.31 -2.86
C PRO A 219 8.47 -15.70 -3.78
N GLU A 220 8.58 -16.84 -4.44
CA GLU A 220 7.60 -17.34 -5.39
C GLU A 220 7.45 -18.85 -5.23
N VAL A 221 6.19 -19.29 -5.08
CA VAL A 221 5.83 -20.70 -5.12
C VAL A 221 5.73 -21.13 -6.57
N VAL A 222 6.48 -22.18 -6.92
CA VAL A 222 6.47 -22.82 -8.23
C VAL A 222 5.81 -24.18 -8.07
N LEU A 223 4.71 -24.39 -8.80
CA LEU A 223 3.98 -25.66 -8.79
C LEU A 223 4.55 -26.56 -9.88
N GLU A 224 4.78 -27.82 -9.54
CA GLU A 224 5.35 -28.81 -10.47
C GLU A 224 4.45 -30.05 -10.50
N GLY A 225 4.21 -30.55 -11.71
CA GLY A 225 3.48 -31.80 -11.92
C GLY A 225 4.37 -32.89 -12.51
N SER A 226 3.97 -34.13 -12.28
CA SER A 226 4.65 -35.31 -12.79
C SER A 226 3.67 -36.47 -13.03
N TYR A 227 4.00 -37.33 -13.98
CA TYR A 227 3.30 -38.60 -14.20
C TYR A 227 4.00 -39.78 -13.52
N ASP A 228 5.31 -39.69 -13.30
CA ASP A 228 6.16 -40.79 -12.80
C ASP A 228 6.76 -40.53 -11.41
N GLY A 229 6.67 -39.29 -10.90
CA GLY A 229 7.28 -38.87 -9.63
C GLY A 229 8.78 -38.51 -9.74
N HIS A 230 9.38 -38.66 -10.91
CA HIS A 230 10.80 -38.43 -11.17
C HIS A 230 11.04 -37.24 -12.10
N SER A 231 10.26 -37.15 -13.17
CA SER A 231 10.31 -36.09 -14.17
C SER A 231 9.28 -35.02 -13.81
N TRP A 232 9.75 -33.83 -13.45
CA TRP A 232 8.91 -32.73 -12.97
C TRP A 232 8.82 -31.62 -14.01
N THR A 233 7.60 -31.19 -14.32
CA THR A 233 7.33 -30.08 -15.23
C THR A 233 6.67 -28.94 -14.46
N GLU A 234 7.24 -27.74 -14.56
CA GLU A 234 6.69 -26.53 -13.95
C GLU A 234 5.36 -26.13 -14.61
N ILE A 235 4.39 -25.74 -13.78
CA ILE A 235 3.12 -25.20 -14.22
C ILE A 235 3.23 -23.68 -14.20
N GLU A 236 3.27 -23.09 -15.39
CA GLU A 236 3.39 -21.65 -15.58
C GLU A 236 2.05 -20.93 -15.33
N PHE A 237 2.13 -19.81 -14.60
CA PHE A 237 1.00 -18.94 -14.30
C PHE A 237 0.95 -17.77 -15.27
N MET A 238 -0.23 -17.18 -15.48
CA MET A 238 -0.40 -16.08 -16.44
C MET A 238 0.35 -14.81 -16.07
N TYR A 239 0.45 -14.45 -14.79
CA TYR A 239 0.82 -13.08 -14.39
C TYR A 239 1.97 -12.98 -13.38
N LYS A 240 2.10 -13.93 -12.45
CA LYS A 240 3.24 -13.97 -11.53
C LYS A 240 4.53 -14.42 -12.23
N PRO A 241 5.71 -14.08 -11.68
CA PRO A 241 6.97 -14.63 -12.15
C PRO A 241 6.99 -16.17 -12.13
N GLY A 242 7.59 -16.74 -13.18
CA GLY A 242 7.80 -18.16 -13.37
C GLY A 242 9.01 -18.35 -14.29
N ASN A 243 8.76 -18.53 -15.59
CA ASN A 243 9.80 -18.56 -16.60
C ASN A 243 10.77 -17.35 -16.51
N VAL A 244 12.06 -17.62 -16.33
CA VAL A 244 13.11 -16.62 -16.14
C VAL A 244 13.36 -15.73 -17.37
N SER A 245 12.97 -16.18 -18.55
CA SER A 245 13.15 -15.46 -19.81
C SER A 245 11.97 -14.56 -20.18
N VAL A 246 10.90 -14.54 -19.37
CA VAL A 246 9.68 -13.76 -19.66
C VAL A 246 9.62 -12.50 -18.80
N ALA A 247 9.36 -11.37 -19.45
CA ALA A 247 9.17 -10.09 -18.77
C ALA A 247 7.91 -10.11 -17.89
N PRO A 248 7.87 -9.39 -16.75
CA PRO A 248 6.63 -9.19 -16.01
C PRO A 248 5.54 -8.59 -16.90
N ALA A 249 4.34 -9.15 -16.85
CA ALA A 249 3.18 -8.59 -17.54
C ALA A 249 2.73 -7.28 -16.87
N VAL A 250 2.18 -6.36 -17.68
CA VAL A 250 1.42 -5.20 -17.18
C VAL A 250 -0.06 -5.60 -17.17
N VAL A 251 -0.68 -5.64 -16.00
CA VAL A 251 -2.03 -6.22 -15.83
C VAL A 251 -3.05 -5.25 -15.29
N ALA A 252 -2.62 -4.05 -14.84
CA ALA A 252 -3.54 -3.03 -14.38
C ALA A 252 -4.63 -2.72 -15.45
N PRO A 253 -5.92 -2.65 -15.06
CA PRO A 253 -6.47 -2.65 -13.71
C PRO A 253 -6.92 -4.03 -13.18
N HIS A 254 -6.65 -5.12 -13.92
CA HIS A 254 -6.99 -6.47 -13.49
C HIS A 254 -6.17 -6.87 -12.24
N GLN A 255 -6.80 -7.63 -11.34
CA GLN A 255 -6.17 -8.19 -10.15
C GLN A 255 -6.16 -9.71 -10.24
N PRO A 256 -5.01 -10.30 -10.63
CA PRO A 256 -4.79 -11.73 -10.58
C PRO A 256 -4.93 -12.25 -9.13
N ARG A 257 -6.14 -12.65 -8.74
CA ARG A 257 -6.45 -13.00 -7.33
C ARG A 257 -5.67 -14.22 -6.87
N LEU A 258 -5.52 -15.23 -7.73
CA LEU A 258 -4.76 -16.44 -7.40
C LEU A 258 -3.27 -16.15 -7.23
N ASP A 259 -2.65 -15.47 -8.20
CA ASP A 259 -1.24 -15.04 -8.16
C ASP A 259 -0.95 -14.17 -6.93
N TRP A 260 -1.89 -13.28 -6.58
CA TRP A 260 -1.80 -12.44 -5.39
C TRP A 260 -1.84 -13.25 -4.09
N GLN A 261 -2.74 -14.25 -4.00
CA GLN A 261 -2.80 -15.16 -2.86
C GLN A 261 -1.53 -16.03 -2.76
N LEU A 262 -0.95 -16.45 -3.90
CA LEU A 262 0.31 -17.18 -3.94
C LEU A 262 1.49 -16.35 -3.43
N TRP A 263 1.53 -15.06 -3.75
CA TRP A 263 2.55 -14.16 -3.20
C TRP A 263 2.49 -14.12 -1.67
N PHE A 264 1.30 -14.07 -1.06
CA PHE A 264 1.15 -14.17 0.39
C PHE A 264 1.54 -15.55 0.94
N ALA A 265 1.10 -16.61 0.27
CA ALA A 265 1.44 -17.98 0.67
C ALA A 265 2.97 -18.18 0.72
N ALA A 266 3.70 -17.61 -0.24
CA ALA A 266 5.16 -17.67 -0.32
C ALA A 266 5.89 -17.00 0.85
N LEU A 267 5.22 -16.15 1.63
CA LEU A 267 5.80 -15.47 2.80
C LEU A 267 5.78 -16.32 4.07
N GLY A 268 5.03 -17.42 4.06
CA GLY A 268 4.85 -18.30 5.21
C GLY A 268 4.98 -19.76 4.84
N HIS A 269 4.44 -20.62 5.70
CA HIS A 269 4.37 -22.05 5.46
C HIS A 269 3.02 -22.45 4.86
N HIS A 270 2.96 -23.55 4.12
CA HIS A 270 1.75 -23.96 3.41
C HIS A 270 0.54 -24.18 4.34
N HIS A 271 0.76 -24.60 5.59
CA HIS A 271 -0.31 -24.73 6.60
C HIS A 271 -1.07 -23.41 6.88
N GLY A 272 -0.44 -22.26 6.63
CA GLY A 272 -1.10 -20.95 6.76
C GLY A 272 -2.00 -20.60 5.57
N SER A 273 -2.03 -21.42 4.52
CA SER A 273 -2.81 -21.21 3.29
C SER A 273 -3.67 -22.43 2.94
N PRO A 274 -4.74 -22.73 3.71
CA PRO A 274 -5.56 -23.93 3.49
C PRO A 274 -6.12 -24.08 2.07
N TRP A 275 -6.45 -22.95 1.43
CA TRP A 275 -6.94 -22.90 0.06
C TRP A 275 -5.95 -23.51 -0.95
N PHE A 276 -4.64 -23.49 -0.66
CA PHE A 276 -3.61 -24.07 -1.52
C PHE A 276 -3.72 -25.60 -1.57
N THR A 277 -4.04 -26.25 -0.45
CA THR A 277 -4.29 -27.70 -0.42
C THR A 277 -5.48 -28.07 -1.30
N ALA A 278 -6.57 -27.30 -1.24
CA ALA A 278 -7.72 -27.50 -2.13
C ALA A 278 -7.35 -27.26 -3.60
N LEU A 279 -6.52 -26.24 -3.89
CA LEU A 279 -6.00 -26.00 -5.24
C LEU A 279 -5.28 -27.25 -5.78
N VAL A 280 -4.33 -27.80 -5.02
CA VAL A 280 -3.57 -29.01 -5.39
C VAL A 280 -4.51 -30.18 -5.68
N LEU A 281 -5.49 -30.43 -4.79
CA LEU A 281 -6.49 -31.49 -5.00
C LEU A 281 -7.24 -31.30 -6.33
N ARG A 282 -7.76 -30.09 -6.61
CA ARG A 282 -8.54 -29.85 -7.82
C ARG A 282 -7.70 -29.92 -9.10
N LEU A 283 -6.41 -29.59 -9.02
CA LEU A 283 -5.47 -29.76 -10.13
C LEU A 283 -5.15 -31.23 -10.40
N LEU A 284 -4.95 -32.05 -9.36
CA LEU A 284 -4.81 -33.51 -9.50
C LEU A 284 -6.08 -34.16 -10.08
N GLN A 285 -7.26 -33.62 -9.76
CA GLN A 285 -8.54 -34.04 -10.35
C GLN A 285 -8.73 -33.57 -11.80
N GLY A 286 -7.88 -32.67 -12.32
CA GLY A 286 -8.00 -32.10 -13.66
C GLY A 286 -9.20 -31.17 -13.83
N GLN A 287 -9.64 -30.48 -12.77
CA GLN A 287 -10.79 -29.57 -12.87
C GLN A 287 -10.48 -28.37 -13.76
N ARG A 288 -11.19 -28.27 -14.89
CA ARG A 288 -10.98 -27.23 -15.91
C ARG A 288 -11.15 -25.82 -15.37
N ASP A 289 -12.15 -25.57 -14.53
CA ASP A 289 -12.39 -24.24 -13.97
C ASP A 289 -11.23 -23.77 -13.09
N VAL A 290 -10.59 -24.69 -12.37
CA VAL A 290 -9.40 -24.39 -11.55
C VAL A 290 -8.17 -24.20 -12.43
N ILE A 291 -7.95 -25.04 -13.43
CA ILE A 291 -6.84 -24.90 -14.38
C ILE A 291 -6.89 -23.52 -15.06
N ARG A 292 -8.09 -23.05 -15.46
CA ARG A 292 -8.29 -21.73 -16.07
C ARG A 292 -7.94 -20.55 -15.15
N LEU A 293 -7.90 -20.75 -13.83
CA LEU A 293 -7.39 -19.73 -12.91
C LEU A 293 -5.86 -19.55 -13.04
N LEU A 294 -5.13 -20.60 -13.40
CA LEU A 294 -3.68 -20.58 -13.59
C LEU A 294 -3.31 -20.18 -15.01
N GLN A 295 -3.97 -20.78 -15.99
CA GLN A 295 -3.66 -20.64 -17.40
C GLN A 295 -4.93 -20.82 -18.26
N VAL A 296 -5.33 -19.75 -18.96
CA VAL A 296 -6.49 -19.79 -19.88
C VAL A 296 -6.09 -20.38 -21.24
N ASP A 297 -4.83 -20.23 -21.65
CA ASP A 297 -4.30 -20.84 -22.88
C ASP A 297 -3.93 -22.31 -22.64
N GLU A 298 -4.82 -23.23 -23.00
CA GLU A 298 -4.64 -24.68 -22.80
C GLU A 298 -3.35 -25.22 -23.45
N SER A 299 -2.82 -24.56 -24.48
CA SER A 299 -1.55 -24.97 -25.13
C SER A 299 -0.32 -24.75 -24.25
N ARG A 300 -0.42 -23.82 -23.29
CA ARG A 300 0.65 -23.50 -22.33
C ARG A 300 0.56 -24.32 -21.05
N TYR A 301 -0.56 -25.01 -20.81
CA TYR A 301 -0.74 -25.86 -19.64
C TYR A 301 -0.22 -27.28 -19.95
N PRO A 302 0.88 -27.75 -19.31
CA PRO A 302 1.56 -28.99 -19.71
C PRO A 302 0.71 -30.26 -19.53
N PHE A 303 -0.33 -30.19 -18.68
CA PHE A 303 -1.18 -31.31 -18.29
C PHE A 303 -2.60 -31.19 -18.85
N SER A 304 -2.75 -30.52 -20.02
CA SER A 304 -4.06 -30.29 -20.65
C SER A 304 -4.70 -31.57 -21.20
N ALA A 305 -3.90 -32.50 -21.71
CA ALA A 305 -4.38 -33.78 -22.22
C ALA A 305 -4.81 -34.77 -21.12
N ARG A 306 -4.06 -34.81 -20.02
CA ARG A 306 -4.32 -35.67 -18.85
C ARG A 306 -3.80 -34.97 -17.59
N PRO A 307 -4.55 -35.00 -16.46
CA PRO A 307 -4.07 -34.42 -15.21
C PRO A 307 -2.79 -35.12 -14.71
N PRO A 308 -1.93 -34.40 -13.98
CA PRO A 308 -0.71 -34.99 -13.39
C PRO A 308 -1.08 -36.04 -12.35
N THR A 309 -0.22 -37.06 -12.20
CA THR A 309 -0.40 -38.11 -11.16
C THR A 309 0.13 -37.62 -9.81
N PHE A 310 1.20 -36.84 -9.85
CA PHE A 310 1.84 -36.24 -8.68
C PHE A 310 1.93 -34.72 -8.85
N LEU A 311 1.71 -34.01 -7.74
CA LEU A 311 1.98 -32.57 -7.64
C LEU A 311 2.88 -32.31 -6.44
N ARG A 312 3.76 -31.32 -6.57
CA ARG A 312 4.53 -30.74 -5.48
C ARG A 312 4.69 -29.23 -5.69
N ALA A 313 5.13 -28.51 -4.67
CA ALA A 313 5.45 -27.09 -4.83
C ALA A 313 6.79 -26.74 -4.19
N GLN A 314 7.57 -25.93 -4.90
CA GLN A 314 8.90 -25.49 -4.51
C GLN A 314 8.89 -23.98 -4.26
N LEU A 315 9.66 -23.52 -3.27
CA LEU A 315 9.84 -22.09 -3.00
C LEU A 315 11.15 -21.61 -3.62
N PHE A 316 11.06 -20.56 -4.43
CA PHE A 316 12.21 -19.88 -5.02
C PHE A 316 12.24 -18.41 -4.60
N LYS A 317 13.42 -17.80 -4.68
CA LYS A 317 13.57 -16.33 -4.69
C LYS A 317 13.92 -15.86 -6.07
N TYR A 318 13.27 -14.79 -6.52
CA TYR A 318 13.48 -14.16 -7.82
C TYR A 318 14.06 -12.76 -7.64
N TRP A 319 14.95 -12.38 -8.57
CA TRP A 319 15.48 -11.04 -8.71
C TRP A 319 15.51 -10.68 -10.20
N PHE A 320 15.40 -9.38 -10.50
CA PHE A 320 15.72 -8.91 -11.83
C PHE A 320 17.20 -9.17 -12.13
N THR A 321 17.47 -9.61 -13.36
CA THR A 321 18.84 -9.73 -13.85
C THR A 321 19.42 -8.32 -14.00
N GLY A 322 20.60 -8.08 -13.44
CA GLY A 322 21.32 -6.81 -13.62
C GLY A 322 21.87 -6.69 -15.04
N PRO A 323 22.33 -5.49 -15.46
CA PRO A 323 23.03 -5.33 -16.72
C PRO A 323 24.23 -6.28 -16.76
N SER A 324 24.22 -7.28 -17.64
CA SER A 324 25.36 -8.18 -17.83
C SER A 324 26.23 -7.60 -18.94
N GLU A 325 27.39 -7.04 -18.56
CA GLU A 325 28.46 -6.81 -19.53
C GLU A 325 28.99 -8.18 -19.98
N GLY A 326 28.73 -8.56 -21.24
CA GLY A 326 29.49 -9.62 -21.91
C GLY A 326 28.85 -11.00 -22.10
N SER A 327 27.55 -11.20 -21.81
CA SER A 327 26.89 -12.47 -22.15
C SER A 327 26.35 -12.46 -23.60
N PRO A 328 26.77 -13.38 -24.48
CA PRO A 328 26.23 -13.48 -25.83
C PRO A 328 24.81 -14.09 -25.79
N GLY A 329 23.79 -13.24 -25.86
CA GLY A 329 22.38 -13.63 -25.96
C GLY A 329 21.44 -12.63 -25.28
N PRO A 330 20.12 -12.68 -25.53
CA PRO A 330 19.16 -11.90 -24.75
C PRO A 330 19.23 -12.38 -23.29
N ALA A 331 19.63 -11.49 -22.39
CA ALA A 331 19.71 -11.81 -20.97
C ALA A 331 18.31 -12.20 -20.44
N PRO A 332 18.20 -13.24 -19.58
CA PRO A 332 16.94 -13.57 -18.95
C PRO A 332 16.45 -12.38 -18.12
N TRP A 333 15.15 -12.17 -18.04
CA TRP A 333 14.56 -11.11 -17.21
C TRP A 333 14.78 -11.34 -15.73
N TRP A 334 14.84 -12.60 -15.32
CA TRP A 334 14.98 -12.99 -13.92
C TRP A 334 16.19 -13.90 -13.71
N ARG A 335 16.75 -13.80 -12.51
CA ARG A 335 17.53 -14.85 -11.88
C ARG A 335 16.74 -15.41 -10.71
N ARG A 336 16.80 -16.73 -10.51
CA ARG A 336 16.11 -17.38 -9.39
C ARG A 336 17.03 -18.33 -8.62
N GLN A 337 16.71 -18.55 -7.36
CA GLN A 337 17.40 -19.49 -6.49
C GLN A 337 16.38 -20.33 -5.73
N HIS A 338 16.53 -21.66 -5.75
CA HIS A 338 15.73 -22.56 -4.92
C HIS A 338 16.03 -22.31 -3.45
N VAL A 339 14.97 -22.25 -2.63
CA VAL A 339 15.08 -22.02 -1.19
C VAL A 339 14.80 -23.31 -0.44
N GLN A 340 13.62 -23.89 -0.66
CA GLN A 340 13.15 -25.09 0.04
C GLN A 340 11.91 -25.65 -0.66
N GLU A 341 11.51 -26.85 -0.24
CA GLU A 341 10.18 -27.36 -0.56
C GLU A 341 9.10 -26.51 0.13
N PHE A 342 8.07 -26.11 -0.62
CA PHE A 342 6.92 -25.37 -0.09
C PHE A 342 5.78 -26.31 0.31
N PHE A 343 5.47 -27.28 -0.55
CA PHE A 343 4.40 -28.27 -0.37
C PHE A 343 4.90 -29.66 -0.80
N PRO A 344 4.66 -30.71 0.00
CA PRO A 344 5.20 -32.04 -0.26
C PRO A 344 4.65 -32.64 -1.55
N THR A 345 5.34 -33.66 -2.05
CA THR A 345 4.83 -34.47 -3.16
C THR A 345 3.61 -35.27 -2.73
N VAL A 346 2.49 -35.12 -3.46
CA VAL A 346 1.23 -35.82 -3.18
C VAL A 346 0.57 -36.32 -4.46
N SER A 347 -0.31 -37.31 -4.31
CA SER A 347 -1.16 -37.86 -5.37
C SER A 347 -2.60 -38.02 -4.88
N LEU A 348 -3.54 -38.37 -5.77
CA LEU A 348 -4.92 -38.67 -5.36
C LEU A 348 -4.96 -39.92 -4.46
N GLY A 349 -5.63 -39.81 -3.32
CA GLY A 349 -5.67 -40.88 -2.32
C GLY A 349 -4.44 -40.95 -1.40
N ASP A 350 -3.49 -40.02 -1.53
CA ASP A 350 -2.34 -39.93 -0.63
C ASP A 350 -2.78 -39.56 0.81
N PRO A 351 -2.35 -40.31 1.83
CA PRO A 351 -2.76 -40.07 3.21
C PRO A 351 -2.34 -38.68 3.73
N THR A 352 -1.24 -38.12 3.22
CA THR A 352 -0.76 -36.77 3.55
C THR A 352 -1.74 -35.72 3.05
N LEU A 353 -2.17 -35.84 1.80
CA LEU A 353 -3.15 -34.93 1.20
C LEU A 353 -4.50 -35.03 1.92
N GLU A 354 -4.96 -36.25 2.21
CA GLU A 354 -6.20 -36.52 2.94
C GLU A 354 -6.19 -35.93 4.36
N SER A 355 -5.05 -36.04 5.06
CA SER A 355 -4.83 -35.45 6.39
C SER A 355 -4.94 -33.93 6.35
N LEU A 356 -4.24 -33.27 5.41
CA LEU A 356 -4.27 -31.82 5.23
C LEU A 356 -5.67 -31.31 4.89
N LEU A 357 -6.41 -32.01 4.03
CA LEU A 357 -7.79 -31.65 3.68
C LEU A 357 -8.73 -31.77 4.88
N SER A 358 -8.58 -32.84 5.68
CA SER A 358 -9.39 -33.08 6.88
C SER A 358 -9.12 -32.02 7.95
N GLN A 359 -7.84 -31.69 8.18
CA GLN A 359 -7.41 -30.69 9.17
C GLN A 359 -8.06 -29.32 8.94
N HIS A 360 -8.28 -28.96 7.67
CA HIS A 360 -8.85 -27.68 7.29
C HIS A 360 -10.35 -27.71 6.98
N GLY A 361 -11.02 -28.86 7.14
CA GLY A 361 -12.45 -29.00 6.85
C GLY A 361 -12.80 -28.79 5.37
N LEU A 362 -11.91 -29.23 4.46
CA LEU A 362 -12.04 -29.05 3.01
C LEU A 362 -12.53 -30.31 2.27
N LYS A 363 -12.96 -31.33 3.01
CA LYS A 363 -13.51 -32.58 2.47
C LYS A 363 -14.94 -32.42 1.99
#